data_AF-A0A1Y3AFE4-F1
#
_entry.id   AF-A0A1Y3AFE4-F1
#
_cell.length_a   1.000
_cell.length_b   1.000
_cell.length_c   1.000
_cell.angle_alpha   90.00
_cell.angle_beta   90.00
_cell.angle_gamma   90.00
#
_symmetry.space_group_name_H-M   'P 1'
#
loop_
_entity.id
_entity.type
_entity.pdbx_description
1 polymer ?
#
loop_
_entity_poly.entity_id
_entity_poly.type
_entity_poly.pdbx_seq_one_letter_code
_entity_poly.pdbx_strand_id
1 'polypeptide(L)'
;YIGEGVDDAQGELDANGRGGVEYRNIVLSDGESFNGTGSTQFSDPVDAADDARAASPNPATNVYTISVGSANDAVLSAMAGPAGGTGGDPAFFNDVDDPLVIPSVFGNLAAQTGQEKVIMDDSLGNVLAALADGDGIPLDGNRSTPYDELNDGPDDANRDAFRGDGVMHCVALEWELPIGVGNEIQGDTLAFDLGFYTEQARHNDGAGPSQAA
;
A
#
# COMPACT_ATOMS: atom_id res chain seq x y z
N TYR A 1 9.63 -10.74 21.58
CA TYR A 1 9.14 -9.45 22.10
C TYR A 1 8.21 -8.78 21.10
N ILE A 2 7.22 -9.51 20.57
CA ILE A 2 6.26 -8.92 19.63
C ILE A 2 5.17 -8.17 20.42
N GLY A 3 4.52 -8.86 21.36
CA GLY A 3 3.45 -8.26 22.17
C GLY A 3 3.92 -7.07 22.98
N GLU A 4 5.08 -7.17 23.63
CA GLU A 4 5.64 -6.06 24.41
C GLU A 4 5.97 -4.84 23.55
N GLY A 5 6.42 -5.04 22.31
CA GLY A 5 6.67 -3.95 21.37
C GLY A 5 5.37 -3.27 20.91
N VAL A 6 4.28 -4.03 20.76
CA VAL A 6 2.95 -3.49 20.48
C VAL A 6 2.41 -2.69 21.67
N ASP A 7 2.57 -3.20 22.89
CA ASP A 7 2.15 -2.50 24.11
C ASP A 7 2.91 -1.18 24.30
N ASP A 8 4.23 -1.18 24.10
CA ASP A 8 5.05 0.02 24.15
C ASP A 8 4.64 1.04 23.07
N ALA A 9 4.35 0.57 21.85
CA ALA A 9 3.85 1.42 20.77
C ALA A 9 2.48 2.04 21.11
N GLN A 10 1.57 1.26 21.70
CA GLN A 10 0.27 1.77 22.16
C GLN A 10 0.41 2.80 23.29
N GLY A 11 1.34 2.58 24.21
CA GLY A 11 1.67 3.54 25.26
C GLY A 11 2.16 4.87 24.68
N GLU A 12 3.01 4.82 23.66
CA GLU A 12 3.50 6.01 22.96
C GLU A 12 2.38 6.75 22.21
N LEU A 13 1.51 6.01 21.50
CA LEU A 13 0.37 6.59 20.80
C LEU A 13 -0.64 7.24 21.74
N ASP A 14 -0.88 6.67 22.92
CA ASP A 14 -1.77 7.26 23.93
C ASP A 14 -1.16 8.50 24.59
N ALA A 15 0.14 8.46 24.90
CA ALA A 15 0.83 9.57 25.56
C ALA A 15 1.10 10.76 24.64
N ASN A 16 1.49 10.49 23.38
CA ASN A 16 2.06 11.48 22.47
C ASN A 16 1.33 11.58 21.11
N GLY A 17 0.33 10.73 20.87
CA GLY A 17 -0.43 10.72 19.62
C GLY A 17 -1.23 12.00 19.38
N ARG A 18 -1.26 12.43 18.11
CA ARG A 18 -2.10 13.56 17.69
C ARG A 18 -3.56 13.12 17.62
N GLY A 19 -4.45 13.77 18.36
CA GLY A 19 -5.89 13.50 18.28
C GLY A 19 -6.50 13.77 16.90
N GLY A 20 -7.60 13.07 16.60
CA GLY A 20 -8.39 13.26 15.36
C GLY A 20 -7.75 12.66 14.11
N VAL A 21 -6.79 11.75 14.26
CA VAL A 21 -6.16 11.04 13.16
C VAL A 21 -6.24 9.54 13.34
N GLU A 22 -5.98 8.84 12.25
CA GLU A 22 -5.89 7.40 12.25
C GLU A 22 -4.54 6.94 12.79
N TYR A 23 -4.56 5.99 13.72
CA TYR A 23 -3.36 5.38 14.29
C TYR A 23 -3.04 4.05 13.59
N ARG A 24 -1.74 3.75 13.45
CA ARG A 24 -1.27 2.52 12.81
C ARG A 24 -0.02 2.00 13.52
N ASN A 25 0.00 0.70 13.79
CA ASN A 25 1.19 -0.05 14.17
C ASN A 25 1.62 -0.92 12.98
N ILE A 26 2.92 -0.95 12.69
CA ILE A 26 3.50 -1.82 11.65
C ILE A 26 4.48 -2.75 12.34
N VAL A 27 4.17 -4.05 12.36
CA VAL A 27 4.97 -5.09 13.02
C VAL A 27 5.73 -5.87 11.96
N LEU A 28 7.06 -5.83 12.03
CA LEU A 28 7.96 -6.64 11.18
C LEU A 28 8.56 -7.76 12.03
N SER A 29 8.28 -9.02 11.70
CA SER A 29 8.82 -10.17 12.43
C SER A 29 8.79 -11.45 11.59
N ASP A 30 9.42 -12.51 12.07
CA ASP A 30 9.26 -13.89 11.60
C ASP A 30 8.07 -14.63 12.25
N GLY A 31 7.36 -13.97 13.18
CA GLY A 31 6.20 -14.49 13.92
C GLY A 31 6.54 -15.22 15.22
N GLU A 32 7.83 -15.44 15.51
CA GLU A 32 8.24 -16.09 16.75
C GLU A 32 8.43 -15.07 17.88
N SER A 33 7.52 -15.08 18.85
CA SER A 33 7.68 -14.26 20.06
C SER A 33 8.19 -15.10 21.21
N PHE A 34 9.36 -14.71 21.74
CA PHE A 34 9.93 -15.30 22.94
C PHE A 34 9.83 -14.35 24.12
N ASN A 35 9.62 -14.92 25.31
CA ASN A 35 9.97 -14.29 26.57
C ASN A 35 11.50 -14.36 26.73
N GLY A 36 12.21 -13.28 26.44
CA GLY A 36 13.65 -13.24 26.68
C GLY A 36 14.00 -13.00 28.15
N THR A 37 15.28 -12.95 28.49
CA THR A 37 15.74 -12.77 29.89
C THR A 37 15.70 -11.31 30.37
N GLY A 38 14.86 -10.48 29.75
CA GLY A 38 14.68 -9.05 30.06
C GLY A 38 13.81 -8.81 31.30
N SER A 39 13.59 -7.53 31.64
CA SER A 39 12.74 -7.12 32.78
C SER A 39 11.27 -6.91 32.42
N THR A 40 10.89 -7.04 31.15
CA THR A 40 9.51 -6.89 30.68
C THR A 40 8.74 -8.19 30.92
N GLN A 41 7.50 -8.07 31.39
CA GLN A 41 6.61 -9.23 31.50
C GLN A 41 6.19 -9.64 30.09
N PHE A 42 6.23 -10.95 29.80
CA PHE A 42 5.77 -11.49 28.51
C PHE A 42 4.34 -11.05 28.23
N SER A 43 4.12 -10.51 27.04
CA SER A 43 2.81 -10.16 26.49
C SER A 43 2.57 -11.02 25.25
N ASP A 44 1.40 -11.67 25.20
CA ASP A 44 1.05 -12.49 24.05
C ASP A 44 0.85 -11.59 22.81
N PRO A 45 1.47 -11.89 21.67
CA PRO A 45 1.37 -11.03 20.49
C PRO A 45 -0.05 -10.81 19.99
N VAL A 46 -0.91 -11.83 20.07
CA VAL A 46 -2.29 -11.75 19.58
C VAL A 46 -3.14 -10.94 20.55
N ASP A 47 -2.99 -11.17 21.86
CA ASP A 47 -3.69 -10.39 22.89
C ASP A 47 -3.30 -8.90 22.82
N ALA A 48 -2.00 -8.59 22.71
CA ALA A 48 -1.52 -7.21 22.57
C ALA A 48 -2.07 -6.54 21.29
N ALA A 49 -2.19 -7.28 20.20
CA ALA A 49 -2.76 -6.77 18.96
C ALA A 49 -4.29 -6.58 19.06
N ASP A 50 -5.01 -7.46 19.76
CA ASP A 50 -6.43 -7.30 20.08
C ASP A 50 -6.66 -6.04 20.92
N ASP A 51 -5.84 -5.82 21.96
CA ASP A 51 -5.87 -4.61 22.78
C ASP A 51 -5.53 -3.35 21.98
N ALA A 52 -4.55 -3.42 21.07
CA ALA A 52 -4.21 -2.30 20.19
C ALA A 52 -5.35 -1.91 19.24
N ARG A 53 -6.11 -2.88 18.74
CA ARG A 53 -7.30 -2.62 17.90
C ARG A 53 -8.48 -2.11 18.73
N ALA A 54 -8.55 -2.41 20.02
CA ALA A 54 -9.62 -1.94 20.88
C ALA A 54 -9.54 -0.42 21.13
N ALA A 55 -10.68 0.22 21.37
CA ALA A 55 -10.76 1.67 21.61
C ALA A 55 -10.39 2.10 23.05
N SER A 56 -10.07 1.15 23.92
CA SER A 56 -9.71 1.37 25.32
C SER A 56 -8.86 0.18 25.79
N PRO A 57 -7.78 0.39 26.56
CA PRO A 57 -7.43 1.63 27.25
C PRO A 57 -6.74 2.69 26.38
N ASN A 58 -6.12 2.30 25.27
CA ASN A 58 -5.45 3.19 24.32
C ASN A 58 -6.34 3.48 23.10
N PRO A 59 -5.98 4.45 22.24
CA PRO A 59 -6.70 4.68 20.99
C PRO A 59 -6.70 3.46 20.08
N ALA A 60 -7.86 3.17 19.48
CA ALA A 60 -8.01 2.09 18.50
C ALA A 60 -7.06 2.32 17.31
N THR A 61 -6.24 1.30 17.04
CA THR A 61 -5.11 1.39 16.11
C THR A 61 -5.19 0.27 15.10
N ASN A 62 -4.95 0.58 13.82
CA ASN A 62 -4.81 -0.46 12.80
C ASN A 62 -3.49 -1.20 13.01
N VAL A 63 -3.51 -2.52 12.94
CA VAL A 63 -2.32 -3.35 13.11
C VAL A 63 -1.98 -3.99 11.77
N TYR A 64 -0.89 -3.55 11.17
CA TYR A 64 -0.30 -4.16 9.98
C TYR A 64 0.84 -5.08 10.41
N THR A 65 0.94 -6.25 9.79
CA THR A 65 2.07 -7.15 10.02
C THR A 65 2.77 -7.48 8.70
N ILE A 66 4.09 -7.64 8.79
CA ILE A 66 4.98 -8.03 7.71
C ILE A 66 5.73 -9.27 8.21
N SER A 67 5.38 -10.43 7.67
CA SER A 67 6.10 -11.69 7.94
C SER A 67 7.32 -11.78 7.06
N VAL A 68 8.48 -12.14 7.63
CA VAL A 68 9.72 -12.33 6.87
C VAL A 68 10.29 -13.71 7.12
N GLY A 69 10.45 -14.50 6.07
CA GLY A 69 11.09 -15.83 6.15
C GLY A 69 10.30 -16.86 6.97
N SER A 70 9.02 -16.57 7.24
CA SER A 70 7.96 -17.44 7.76
C SER A 70 8.41 -18.51 8.76
N ALA A 71 8.67 -18.12 10.02
CA ALA A 71 8.75 -19.08 11.12
C ALA A 71 7.35 -19.39 11.70
N ASN A 72 6.46 -18.38 11.78
CA ASN A 72 5.11 -18.53 12.32
C ASN A 72 4.12 -17.46 11.81
N ASP A 73 3.73 -17.55 10.54
CA ASP A 73 2.81 -16.60 9.91
C ASP A 73 1.42 -16.58 10.54
N ALA A 74 1.01 -17.70 11.17
CA ALA A 74 -0.30 -17.79 11.81
C ALA A 74 -0.47 -16.75 12.92
N VAL A 75 0.59 -16.48 13.69
CA VAL A 75 0.57 -15.44 14.74
C VAL A 75 0.44 -14.06 14.11
N LEU A 76 1.28 -13.74 13.12
CA LEU A 76 1.25 -12.42 12.48
C LEU A 76 -0.02 -12.17 11.68
N SER A 77 -0.59 -13.20 11.06
CA SER A 77 -1.88 -13.15 10.40
C SER A 77 -3.00 -12.90 11.42
N ALA A 78 -3.01 -13.61 12.54
CA ALA A 78 -3.98 -13.38 13.62
C ALA A 78 -3.85 -11.99 14.26
N MET A 79 -2.67 -11.37 14.21
CA MET A 79 -2.46 -10.00 14.66
C MET A 79 -2.93 -8.94 13.66
N ALA A 80 -2.99 -9.22 12.36
CA ALA A 80 -3.28 -8.22 11.32
C ALA A 80 -4.77 -7.86 11.27
N GLY A 81 -5.12 -6.58 11.40
CA GLY A 81 -6.51 -6.14 11.27
C GLY A 81 -6.77 -4.65 11.56
N PRO A 82 -7.98 -4.17 11.22
CA PRO A 82 -8.35 -2.77 11.36
C PRO A 82 -8.65 -2.36 12.80
N ALA A 83 -8.50 -1.07 13.09
CA ALA A 83 -8.94 -0.46 14.34
C ALA A 83 -10.44 -0.75 14.60
N GLY A 84 -10.77 -1.24 15.80
CA GLY A 84 -12.12 -1.65 16.18
C GLY A 84 -12.60 -2.98 15.57
N GLY A 85 -11.77 -3.67 14.78
CA GLY A 85 -12.06 -4.96 14.17
C GLY A 85 -11.34 -6.14 14.84
N THR A 86 -11.52 -7.32 14.26
CA THR A 86 -10.79 -8.54 14.63
C THR A 86 -9.49 -8.64 13.84
N GLY A 87 -8.54 -9.42 14.35
CA GLY A 87 -7.38 -9.83 13.57
C GLY A 87 -7.72 -10.91 12.51
N GLY A 88 -6.72 -11.27 11.69
CA GLY A 88 -6.89 -12.22 10.59
C GLY A 88 -7.34 -11.58 9.28
N ASP A 89 -7.22 -10.25 9.12
CA ASP A 89 -7.57 -9.56 7.87
C ASP A 89 -6.38 -9.59 6.88
N PRO A 90 -6.52 -10.26 5.71
CA PRO A 90 -5.46 -10.32 4.71
C PRO A 90 -5.03 -8.96 4.15
N ALA A 91 -5.88 -7.93 4.24
CA ALA A 91 -5.51 -6.58 3.79
C ALA A 91 -4.45 -5.91 4.69
N PHE A 92 -4.25 -6.44 5.90
CA PHE A 92 -3.31 -5.93 6.88
C PHE A 92 -2.09 -6.86 7.09
N PHE A 93 -2.09 -8.03 6.44
CA PHE A 93 -1.03 -9.03 6.53
C PHE A 93 -0.20 -9.06 5.24
N ASN A 94 1.10 -8.83 5.34
CA ASN A 94 2.03 -8.88 4.21
C ASN A 94 2.99 -10.06 4.43
N ASP A 95 2.98 -11.04 3.54
CA ASP A 95 3.88 -12.18 3.60
C ASP A 95 5.08 -11.96 2.67
N VAL A 96 6.29 -12.00 3.22
CA VAL A 96 7.52 -11.68 2.50
C VAL A 96 8.48 -12.87 2.52
N ASP A 97 8.41 -13.66 1.44
CA ASP A 97 9.30 -14.79 1.19
C ASP A 97 10.76 -14.38 0.93
N ASP A 98 10.97 -13.20 0.32
CA ASP A 98 12.29 -12.68 -0.05
C ASP A 98 12.59 -11.39 0.73
N PRO A 99 13.56 -11.39 1.68
CA PRO A 99 13.86 -10.23 2.50
C PRO A 99 14.32 -9.01 1.69
N LEU A 100 14.75 -9.18 0.43
CA LEU A 100 15.08 -8.06 -0.46
C LEU A 100 13.85 -7.23 -0.85
N VAL A 101 12.64 -7.74 -0.65
CA VAL A 101 11.37 -7.07 -1.00
C VAL A 101 10.84 -6.22 0.16
N ILE A 102 11.39 -6.36 1.37
CA ILE A 102 10.97 -5.59 2.56
C ILE A 102 10.92 -4.07 2.29
N PRO A 103 11.90 -3.43 1.64
CA PRO A 103 11.83 -2.00 1.34
C PRO A 103 10.60 -1.62 0.49
N SER A 104 10.23 -2.44 -0.50
CA SER A 104 9.05 -2.19 -1.34
C SER A 104 7.75 -2.35 -0.56
N VAL A 105 7.65 -3.32 0.36
CA VAL A 105 6.48 -3.50 1.23
C VAL A 105 6.32 -2.28 2.16
N PHE A 106 7.40 -1.82 2.79
CA PHE A 106 7.36 -0.60 3.59
C PHE A 106 7.00 0.63 2.75
N GLY A 107 7.52 0.73 1.52
CA GLY A 107 7.16 1.79 0.59
C GLY A 107 5.66 1.80 0.27
N ASN A 108 5.06 0.63 0.06
CA ASN A 108 3.64 0.49 -0.20
C ASN A 108 2.77 0.81 1.03
N LEU A 109 3.15 0.34 2.22
CA LEU A 109 2.47 0.71 3.46
C LEU A 109 2.60 2.21 3.73
N ALA A 110 3.78 2.80 3.52
CA ALA A 110 3.98 4.24 3.63
C ALA A 110 3.10 4.99 2.61
N ALA A 111 2.98 4.50 1.38
CA ALA A 111 2.12 5.09 0.36
C ALA A 111 0.61 4.99 0.68
N GLN A 112 0.17 4.01 1.49
CA GLN A 112 -1.20 4.02 2.03
C GLN A 112 -1.44 5.17 3.02
N THR A 113 -0.38 5.62 3.69
CA THR A 113 -0.43 6.76 4.61
C THR A 113 -0.12 8.10 3.95
N GLY A 114 0.46 8.06 2.75
CA GLY A 114 0.81 9.22 1.93
C GLY A 114 -0.34 9.71 1.06
N GLN A 115 -0.14 10.87 0.42
CA GLN A 115 -1.07 11.37 -0.58
C GLN A 115 -1.04 10.50 -1.84
N GLU A 116 -2.11 10.59 -2.65
CA GLU A 116 -2.14 10.01 -3.99
C GLU A 116 -0.98 10.57 -4.83
N LYS A 117 -0.33 9.70 -5.62
CA LYS A 117 0.68 10.12 -6.58
C LYS A 117 -0.04 10.60 -7.83
N VAL A 118 0.00 11.91 -8.08
CA VAL A 118 -0.51 12.49 -9.33
C VAL A 118 0.48 12.16 -10.44
N ILE A 119 0.07 11.29 -11.35
CA ILE A 119 0.85 10.92 -12.55
C ILE A 119 0.85 12.08 -13.55
N MET A 120 -0.32 12.68 -13.78
CA MET A 120 -0.50 13.79 -14.72
C MET A 120 -1.70 14.65 -14.29
N ASP A 121 -1.58 15.97 -14.44
CA ASP A 121 -2.66 16.94 -14.29
C ASP A 121 -2.64 17.89 -15.50
N ASP A 122 -3.60 17.70 -16.40
CA ASP A 122 -3.74 18.48 -17.63
C ASP A 122 -5.17 18.31 -18.20
N SER A 123 -5.45 18.93 -19.33
CA SER A 123 -6.64 18.69 -20.13
C SER A 123 -6.81 17.21 -20.46
N LEU A 124 -8.06 16.76 -20.49
CA LEU A 124 -8.39 15.37 -20.81
C LEU A 124 -7.78 14.92 -22.14
N GLY A 125 -7.70 15.81 -23.13
CA GLY A 125 -7.06 15.50 -24.42
C GLY A 125 -5.59 15.14 -24.28
N ASN A 126 -4.83 15.87 -23.45
CA ASN A 126 -3.42 15.59 -23.21
C ASN A 126 -3.24 14.32 -22.37
N VAL A 127 -4.08 14.11 -21.35
CA VAL A 127 -4.06 12.88 -20.53
C VAL A 127 -4.35 11.65 -21.38
N LEU A 128 -5.39 11.69 -22.22
CA LEU A 128 -5.71 10.58 -23.12
C LEU A 128 -4.63 10.36 -24.18
N ALA A 129 -3.98 11.43 -24.66
CA ALA A 129 -2.85 11.31 -25.58
C ALA A 129 -1.65 10.61 -24.94
N ALA A 130 -1.33 10.93 -23.68
CA ALA A 130 -0.26 10.26 -22.93
C ALA A 130 -0.59 8.79 -22.66
N LEU A 131 -1.83 8.49 -22.26
CA LEU A 131 -2.29 7.10 -22.03
C LEU A 131 -2.29 6.23 -23.30
N ALA A 132 -2.45 6.85 -24.47
CA ALA A 132 -2.50 6.15 -25.75
C ALA A 132 -1.14 6.09 -26.48
N ASP A 133 -0.11 6.74 -25.96
CA ASP A 133 1.21 6.76 -26.60
C ASP A 133 1.95 5.43 -26.35
N GLY A 134 2.49 4.84 -27.42
CA GLY A 134 3.19 3.56 -27.35
C GLY A 134 2.36 2.46 -26.69
N ASP A 135 2.91 1.88 -25.62
CA ASP A 135 2.26 0.86 -24.79
C ASP A 135 1.49 1.45 -23.59
N GLY A 136 1.35 2.77 -23.53
CA GLY A 136 0.74 3.50 -22.43
C GLY A 136 1.73 3.89 -21.33
N ILE A 137 1.20 4.19 -20.14
CA ILE A 137 1.98 4.70 -19.02
C ILE A 137 2.44 3.52 -18.13
N PRO A 138 3.76 3.24 -18.02
CA PRO A 138 4.27 2.21 -17.13
C PRO A 138 4.05 2.60 -15.67
N LEU A 139 3.14 1.90 -15.00
CA LEU A 139 2.86 2.14 -13.57
C LEU A 139 3.92 1.49 -12.67
N ASP A 140 4.23 2.17 -11.57
CA ASP A 140 5.13 1.69 -10.52
C ASP A 140 4.37 0.94 -9.42
N GLY A 141 4.89 -0.24 -9.06
CA GLY A 141 4.37 -1.05 -7.97
C GLY A 141 4.61 -0.44 -6.59
N ASN A 142 5.45 0.57 -6.46
CA ASN A 142 5.76 1.27 -5.21
C ASN A 142 5.80 2.79 -5.40
N ARG A 143 4.72 3.50 -5.09
CA ARG A 143 4.59 4.96 -5.27
C ARG A 143 5.59 5.81 -4.48
N SER A 144 6.42 5.21 -3.62
CA SER A 144 7.44 5.90 -2.84
C SER A 144 8.82 5.95 -3.51
N THR A 145 9.01 5.25 -4.63
CA THR A 145 10.26 5.32 -5.41
C THR A 145 10.39 6.70 -6.09
N PRO A 146 11.59 7.09 -6.54
CA PRO A 146 11.79 8.29 -7.33
C PRO A 146 11.39 8.13 -8.81
N TYR A 147 10.81 7.00 -9.23
CA TYR A 147 10.43 6.74 -10.62
C TYR A 147 9.39 7.75 -11.12
N ASP A 148 9.59 8.29 -12.32
CA ASP A 148 8.67 9.20 -13.00
C ASP A 148 7.96 8.47 -14.15
N GLU A 149 6.65 8.24 -13.99
CA GLU A 149 5.83 7.48 -14.95
C GLU A 149 5.78 8.10 -16.36
N LEU A 150 6.06 9.39 -16.52
CA LEU A 150 6.01 10.08 -17.81
C LEU A 150 7.39 10.27 -18.45
N ASN A 151 8.46 10.20 -17.68
CA ASN A 151 9.81 10.55 -18.14
C ASN A 151 10.81 9.38 -18.10
N ASP A 152 10.57 8.39 -17.24
CA ASP A 152 11.45 7.23 -17.10
C ASP A 152 10.91 6.03 -17.92
N GLY A 153 11.83 5.14 -18.30
CA GLY A 153 11.52 3.99 -19.14
C GLY A 153 10.84 2.85 -18.35
N PRO A 154 10.11 1.94 -19.03
CA PRO A 154 9.41 0.84 -18.37
C PRO A 154 10.36 -0.17 -17.67
N ASP A 155 11.65 -0.17 -18.01
CA ASP A 155 12.73 -0.99 -17.44
C ASP A 155 13.63 -0.23 -16.44
N ASP A 156 13.25 0.98 -16.03
CA ASP A 156 14.05 1.78 -15.11
C ASP A 156 14.30 1.07 -13.77
N ALA A 157 15.51 1.19 -13.25
CA ALA A 157 15.93 0.52 -12.03
C ALA A 157 15.20 1.02 -10.77
N ASN A 158 14.57 2.19 -10.83
CA ASN A 158 13.76 2.75 -9.73
C ASN A 158 12.31 2.27 -9.78
N ARG A 159 11.87 1.63 -10.88
CA ARG A 159 10.50 1.12 -10.99
C ARG A 159 10.40 -0.24 -10.31
N ASP A 160 9.52 -0.35 -9.32
CA ASP A 160 9.24 -1.62 -8.66
C ASP A 160 8.13 -2.37 -9.41
N ALA A 161 8.27 -3.69 -9.47
CA ALA A 161 7.22 -4.57 -10.00
C ALA A 161 5.99 -4.55 -9.09
N PHE A 162 4.80 -4.60 -9.69
CA PHE A 162 3.55 -4.80 -8.95
C PHE A 162 3.54 -6.19 -8.28
N ARG A 163 3.41 -6.23 -6.95
CA ARG A 163 3.45 -7.48 -6.17
C ARG A 163 2.08 -8.04 -5.81
N GLY A 164 1.09 -7.16 -5.61
CA GLY A 164 -0.28 -7.57 -5.27
C GLY A 164 -0.41 -8.25 -3.90
N ASP A 165 0.51 -7.97 -2.97
CA ASP A 165 0.67 -8.56 -1.62
C ASP A 165 -0.52 -8.25 -0.67
N GLY A 166 -1.75 -8.46 -1.10
CA GLY A 166 -2.97 -8.20 -0.33
C GLY A 166 -3.37 -6.73 -0.21
N VAL A 167 -2.52 -5.80 -0.70
CA VAL A 167 -2.79 -4.36 -0.68
C VAL A 167 -3.68 -3.94 -1.85
N MET A 168 -4.69 -3.10 -1.58
CA MET A 168 -5.49 -2.47 -2.64
C MET A 168 -4.70 -1.34 -3.31
N HIS A 169 -4.61 -1.39 -4.64
CA HIS A 169 -4.12 -0.29 -5.46
C HIS A 169 -5.26 0.27 -6.30
N CYS A 170 -5.50 1.58 -6.17
CA CYS A 170 -6.49 2.30 -6.96
C CYS A 170 -5.80 3.18 -7.99
N VAL A 171 -6.32 3.16 -9.21
CA VAL A 171 -6.00 4.15 -10.23
C VAL A 171 -7.25 4.99 -10.43
N ALA A 172 -7.11 6.32 -10.32
CA ALA A 172 -8.20 7.27 -10.46
C ALA A 172 -7.97 8.16 -11.67
N LEU A 173 -9.06 8.52 -12.34
CA LEU A 173 -9.11 9.58 -13.32
C LEU A 173 -10.17 10.57 -12.87
N GLU A 174 -9.76 11.77 -12.50
CA GLU A 174 -10.66 12.88 -12.21
C GLU A 174 -10.70 13.80 -13.43
N TRP A 175 -11.91 14.19 -13.83
CA TRP A 175 -12.12 15.15 -14.90
C TRP A 175 -13.27 16.07 -14.56
N GLU A 176 -13.05 17.37 -14.69
CA GLU A 176 -14.09 18.38 -14.61
C GLU A 176 -14.30 19.11 -15.94
N LEU A 177 -15.55 19.44 -16.20
CA LEU A 177 -15.92 20.30 -17.29
C LEU A 177 -16.08 21.74 -16.77
N PRO A 178 -15.36 22.74 -17.32
CA PRO A 178 -15.48 24.11 -16.87
C PRO A 178 -16.90 24.66 -17.03
N ILE A 179 -17.46 25.25 -15.97
CA ILE A 179 -18.83 25.78 -15.95
C ILE A 179 -19.07 26.87 -17.03
N GLY A 180 -18.00 27.52 -17.48
CA GLY A 180 -18.05 28.60 -18.48
C GLY A 180 -18.47 28.18 -19.89
N VAL A 181 -18.47 26.89 -20.23
CA VAL A 181 -18.84 26.42 -21.58
C VAL A 181 -20.32 26.55 -21.89
N GLY A 182 -21.19 26.68 -20.87
CA GLY A 182 -22.62 26.91 -21.04
C GLY A 182 -23.31 25.86 -21.93
N ASN A 183 -24.19 26.32 -22.82
CA ASN A 183 -24.96 25.45 -23.70
C ASN A 183 -24.20 24.99 -24.96
N GLU A 184 -22.91 25.36 -25.12
CA GLU A 184 -22.16 25.06 -26.34
C GLU A 184 -22.00 23.57 -26.59
N ILE A 185 -21.91 22.78 -25.51
CA ILE A 185 -21.73 21.33 -25.55
C ILE A 185 -23.05 20.56 -25.36
N GLN A 186 -24.19 21.22 -25.50
CA GLN A 186 -25.49 20.60 -25.25
C GLN A 186 -25.77 19.51 -26.28
N GLY A 187 -25.75 18.25 -25.84
CA GLY A 187 -25.97 17.08 -26.69
C GLY A 187 -24.68 16.41 -27.16
N ASP A 188 -23.52 16.95 -26.80
CA ASP A 188 -22.24 16.29 -27.04
C ASP A 188 -22.13 15.02 -26.19
N THR A 189 -21.41 14.04 -26.72
CA THR A 189 -21.08 12.80 -26.03
C THR A 189 -19.59 12.56 -26.18
N LEU A 190 -18.97 12.25 -25.06
CA LEU A 190 -17.56 11.86 -24.98
C LEU A 190 -17.50 10.43 -24.46
N ALA A 191 -16.69 9.60 -25.10
CA ALA A 191 -16.40 8.25 -24.69
C ALA A 191 -14.92 7.96 -24.92
N PHE A 192 -14.31 7.24 -23.99
CA PHE A 192 -12.97 6.70 -24.09
C PHE A 192 -12.92 5.40 -23.29
N ASP A 193 -12.00 4.51 -23.65
CA ASP A 193 -11.76 3.26 -22.97
C ASP A 193 -10.40 3.34 -22.25
N LEU A 194 -10.34 2.81 -21.03
CA LEU A 194 -9.09 2.65 -20.28
C LEU A 194 -8.74 1.16 -20.22
N GLY A 195 -7.55 0.82 -20.72
CA GLY A 195 -7.02 -0.54 -20.69
C GLY A 195 -5.91 -0.67 -19.66
N PHE A 196 -5.88 -1.80 -18.98
CA PHE A 196 -4.75 -2.22 -18.16
C PHE A 196 -4.24 -3.56 -18.69
N TYR A 197 -2.94 -3.67 -18.84
CA TYR A 197 -2.29 -4.95 -19.07
C TYR A 197 -1.17 -5.13 -18.04
N THR A 198 -0.76 -6.37 -17.84
CA THR A 198 0.31 -6.70 -16.93
C THR A 198 1.27 -7.65 -17.61
N GLU A 199 2.54 -7.52 -17.27
CA GLU A 199 3.60 -8.37 -17.76
C GLU A 199 4.39 -8.91 -16.58
N GLN A 200 4.89 -10.13 -16.72
CA GLN A 200 5.75 -10.70 -15.70
C GLN A 200 7.06 -9.91 -15.64
N ALA A 201 7.38 -9.35 -14.47
CA ALA A 201 8.58 -8.54 -14.28
C ALA A 201 9.89 -9.33 -14.48
N ARG A 202 9.89 -10.65 -14.26
CA ARG A 202 11.05 -11.50 -14.56
C ARG A 202 11.03 -11.83 -16.05
N HIS A 203 12.17 -11.61 -16.71
CA HIS A 203 12.42 -11.95 -18.12
C HIS A 203 11.67 -11.10 -19.17
N ASN A 204 11.11 -9.95 -18.76
CA ASN A 204 10.57 -8.96 -19.69
C ASN A 204 11.29 -7.62 -19.48
N ASP A 205 11.56 -6.90 -20.56
CA ASP A 205 12.19 -5.58 -20.59
C ASP A 205 11.14 -4.45 -20.71
N GLY A 206 9.86 -4.77 -20.58
CA GLY A 206 8.80 -3.78 -20.64
C GLY A 206 8.50 -3.30 -22.05
N ALA A 207 8.89 -4.06 -23.08
CA ALA A 207 8.58 -3.78 -24.49
C ALA A 207 7.08 -3.89 -24.86
N GLY A 208 6.21 -4.14 -23.87
CA GLY A 208 4.78 -4.15 -24.06
C GLY A 208 4.24 -5.44 -24.72
N PRO A 209 2.91 -5.56 -24.80
CA PRO A 209 2.30 -6.72 -25.41
C PRO A 209 2.67 -6.70 -26.89
N SER A 210 3.28 -7.78 -27.39
CA SER A 210 3.54 -7.91 -28.82
C SER A 210 2.24 -7.63 -29.58
N GLN A 211 2.18 -6.53 -30.34
CA GLN A 211 0.97 -6.19 -31.08
C GLN A 211 0.59 -7.39 -31.94
N ALA A 212 -0.53 -8.04 -31.62
CA ALA A 212 -1.06 -9.08 -32.46
C ALA A 212 -1.41 -8.43 -33.81
N ALA A 213 -0.66 -8.83 -34.84
CA ALA A 213 -0.86 -8.40 -36.22
C ALA A 213 -2.25 -8.79 -36.76
#